data_AF-A0A8W8JGH5-F1
#
_entry.id   AF-A0A8W8JGH5-F1
#
_cell.length_a   1.000
_cell.length_b   1.000
_cell.length_c   1.000
_cell.angle_alpha   90.00
_cell.angle_beta   90.00
_cell.angle_gamma   90.00
#
_symmetry.space_group_name_H-M   'P 1'
#
loop_
_entity.id
_entity.type
_entity.pdbx_description
1 polymer ?
#
loop_
_entity_poly.entity_id
_entity_poly.type
_entity_poly.pdbx_seq_one_letter_code
_entity_poly.pdbx_strand_id
1 'polypeptide(L)'
;MEETATRNNWLTLLNKIEENIYSDEFPALTFLAKDHISGKRRKEYVNCLDLFNDLEKKAVIKCGTGGKINLGFLEQAFYLMGRKDLVSLIRLRVGEGQLEHSDGWTFVSERRKTLYSVGEEIGQDELKKLKAFLTVELRVGKRTMDTVKDVWDCLDIMEERLLNSELFPCLKTVYTTDERILEIIDDFTKGSASAEATGGQSIEETRAQEVAEHVHQRTNLDTENETTSQLQSQLSAYEIGKQADSLRELFTMFGYEIG
;
A
#
# COMPACT_ATOMS: atom_id res chain seq x y z
N MET A 1 27.63 -23.45 6.44
CA MET A 1 28.35 -22.40 7.22
C MET A 1 28.13 -21.02 6.64
N GLU A 2 28.27 -20.84 5.32
CA GLU A 2 28.09 -19.54 4.64
C GLU A 2 26.66 -18.96 4.72
N GLU A 3 25.64 -19.80 4.59
CA GLU A 3 24.23 -19.39 4.70
C GLU A 3 23.86 -18.92 6.12
N THR A 4 24.31 -19.63 7.15
CA THR A 4 24.12 -19.25 8.56
C THR A 4 24.80 -17.92 8.89
N ALA A 5 26.01 -17.70 8.37
CA ALA A 5 26.73 -16.43 8.54
C ALA A 5 26.01 -15.27 7.83
N THR A 6 25.49 -15.51 6.63
CA THR A 6 24.70 -14.52 5.86
C THR A 6 23.42 -14.13 6.62
N ARG A 7 22.68 -15.11 7.15
CA ARG A 7 21.48 -14.85 7.95
C ARG A 7 21.80 -14.09 9.24
N ASN A 8 22.90 -14.42 9.92
CA ASN A 8 23.31 -13.70 11.13
C ASN A 8 23.70 -12.24 10.83
N ASN A 9 24.39 -12.00 9.71
CA ASN A 9 24.73 -10.64 9.26
C ASN A 9 23.48 -9.84 8.90
N TRP A 10 22.51 -10.47 8.24
CA TRP A 10 21.20 -9.88 7.95
C TRP A 10 20.46 -9.44 9.22
N LEU A 11 20.32 -10.34 10.20
CA LEU A 11 19.64 -10.01 11.46
C LEU A 11 20.36 -8.91 12.23
N THR A 12 21.69 -8.95 12.24
CA THR A 12 22.52 -7.91 12.87
C THR A 12 22.32 -6.55 12.20
N LEU A 13 22.17 -6.51 10.87
CA LEU A 13 21.90 -5.28 10.12
C LEU A 13 20.52 -4.72 10.44
N LEU A 14 19.46 -5.56 10.41
CA LEU A 14 18.10 -5.11 10.71
C LEU A 14 17.95 -4.58 12.16
N ASN A 15 18.57 -5.25 13.14
CA ASN A 15 18.58 -4.77 14.52
C ASN A 15 19.28 -3.41 14.64
N LYS A 16 20.42 -3.22 13.97
CA LYS A 16 21.11 -1.92 13.98
C LYS A 16 20.27 -0.82 13.33
N ILE A 17 19.54 -1.15 12.26
CA ILE A 17 18.63 -0.19 11.64
C ILE A 17 17.53 0.21 12.64
N GLU A 18 16.87 -0.76 13.28
CA GLU A 18 15.84 -0.51 14.29
C GLU A 18 16.37 0.37 15.44
N GLU A 19 17.55 0.06 15.99
CA GLU A 19 18.18 0.83 17.07
C GLU A 19 18.44 2.30 16.70
N ASN A 20 18.54 2.61 15.41
CA ASN A 20 18.83 3.96 14.91
C ASN A 20 17.60 4.66 14.32
N ILE A 21 16.41 4.04 14.32
CA ILE A 21 15.17 4.69 13.94
C ILE A 21 14.52 5.29 15.19
N TYR A 22 14.23 6.59 15.14
CA TYR A 22 13.52 7.26 16.20
C TYR A 22 12.03 6.92 16.16
N SER A 23 11.37 6.94 17.32
CA SER A 23 9.98 6.51 17.45
C SER A 23 8.99 7.36 16.65
N ASP A 24 9.32 8.63 16.43
CA ASP A 24 8.56 9.61 15.63
C ASP A 24 8.76 9.44 14.12
N GLU A 25 9.84 8.79 13.69
CA GLU A 25 10.10 8.44 12.29
C GLU A 25 9.41 7.13 11.87
N PHE A 26 9.11 6.27 12.85
CA PHE A 26 8.50 4.96 12.58
C PHE A 26 7.15 5.06 11.82
N PRO A 27 6.22 5.97 12.16
CA PRO A 27 5.00 6.19 11.38
C PRO A 27 5.26 6.48 9.90
N ALA A 28 6.23 7.34 9.59
CA ALA A 28 6.62 7.65 8.21
C ALA A 28 7.13 6.41 7.46
N LEU A 29 7.98 5.61 8.10
CA LEU A 29 8.48 4.36 7.50
C LEU A 29 7.34 3.37 7.25
N THR A 30 6.41 3.22 8.20
CA THR A 30 5.23 2.35 8.00
C THR A 30 4.33 2.89 6.90
N PHE A 31 4.18 4.22 6.76
CA PHE A 31 3.43 4.85 5.68
C PHE A 31 4.00 4.49 4.31
N LEU A 32 5.32 4.61 4.14
CA LEU A 32 6.02 4.24 2.91
C LEU A 32 5.82 2.77 2.52
N ALA A 33 5.61 1.88 3.49
CA ALA A 33 5.39 0.44 3.28
C ALA A 33 3.94 0.05 2.91
N LYS A 34 3.00 1.02 2.83
CA LYS A 34 1.57 0.74 2.62
C LYS A 34 1.26 -0.05 1.35
N ASP A 35 2.03 0.17 0.29
CA ASP A 35 1.79 -0.50 -1.00
C ASP A 35 2.15 -2.00 -0.94
N HIS A 36 2.80 -2.46 0.13
CA HIS A 36 3.19 -3.86 0.34
C HIS A 36 2.51 -4.51 1.54
N ILE A 37 2.19 -3.69 2.55
CA ILE A 37 1.60 -4.14 3.82
C ILE A 37 0.27 -3.43 4.05
N SER A 38 -0.79 -4.22 4.28
CA SER A 38 -2.13 -3.68 4.52
C SER A 38 -2.19 -2.77 5.75
N GLY A 39 -3.04 -1.74 5.69
CA GLY A 39 -3.20 -0.78 6.79
C GLY A 39 -3.60 -1.44 8.13
N LYS A 40 -4.46 -2.46 8.10
CA LYS A 40 -4.80 -3.25 9.29
C LYS A 40 -3.56 -3.84 9.95
N ARG A 41 -2.66 -4.44 9.16
CA ARG A 41 -1.46 -5.10 9.66
C ARG A 41 -0.44 -4.09 10.19
N ARG A 42 -0.27 -2.96 9.52
CA ARG A 42 0.64 -1.89 9.96
C ARG A 42 0.29 -1.32 11.33
N LYS A 43 -1.00 -1.23 11.67
CA LYS A 43 -1.50 -0.77 12.97
C LYS A 43 -1.20 -1.72 14.14
N GLU A 44 -0.80 -2.96 13.86
CA GLU A 44 -0.45 -3.97 14.87
C GLU A 44 1.04 -3.95 15.24
N TYR A 45 1.87 -3.19 14.51
CA TYR A 45 3.32 -3.18 14.73
C TYR A 45 3.71 -2.46 16.02
N VAL A 46 4.56 -3.11 16.80
CA VAL A 46 5.12 -2.56 18.04
C VAL A 46 6.45 -1.88 17.76
N ASN A 47 7.21 -2.39 16.78
CA ASN A 47 8.54 -1.89 16.44
C ASN A 47 8.90 -2.09 14.96
N CYS A 48 10.10 -1.64 14.56
CA CYS A 48 10.55 -1.75 13.17
C CYS A 48 10.80 -3.20 12.74
N LEU A 49 11.20 -4.08 13.66
CA LEU A 49 11.41 -5.49 13.32
C LEU A 49 10.11 -6.18 12.89
N ASP A 50 8.96 -5.83 13.48
CA ASP A 50 7.67 -6.35 13.02
C ASP A 50 7.41 -6.01 11.55
N LEU A 51 7.69 -4.77 11.15
CA LEU A 51 7.62 -4.32 9.77
C LEU A 51 8.63 -5.08 8.88
N PHE A 52 9.89 -5.15 9.28
CA PHE A 52 10.93 -5.82 8.49
C PHE A 52 10.63 -7.30 8.28
N ASN A 53 10.13 -7.99 9.30
CA ASN A 53 9.72 -9.38 9.20
C ASN A 53 8.61 -9.60 8.17
N ASP A 54 7.62 -8.70 8.12
CA ASP A 54 6.53 -8.82 7.15
C ASP A 54 6.95 -8.40 5.74
N LEU A 55 7.83 -7.39 5.60
CA LEU A 55 8.46 -7.06 4.33
C LEU A 55 9.29 -8.24 3.79
N GLU A 56 9.99 -8.96 4.66
CA GLU A 56 10.75 -10.17 4.31
C GLU A 56 9.80 -11.29 3.83
N LYS A 57 8.72 -11.57 4.57
CA LYS A 57 7.70 -12.55 4.15
C LYS A 57 7.04 -12.19 2.82
N LYS A 58 6.91 -10.90 2.52
CA LYS A 58 6.37 -10.38 1.27
C LYS A 58 7.41 -10.26 0.16
N ALA A 59 8.65 -10.71 0.39
CA ALA A 59 9.72 -10.65 -0.58
C ALA A 59 10.03 -9.21 -1.06
N VAL A 60 9.68 -8.19 -0.27
CA VAL A 60 10.01 -6.78 -0.52
C VAL A 60 11.48 -6.52 -0.18
N ILE A 61 11.91 -7.11 0.93
CA ILE A 61 13.33 -7.22 1.31
C ILE A 61 13.67 -8.71 1.38
N LYS A 62 14.91 -9.09 1.07
CA LYS A 62 15.32 -10.51 1.04
C LYS A 62 16.75 -10.69 1.54
N CYS A 63 16.91 -11.68 2.40
CA CYS A 63 18.19 -12.36 2.59
C CYS A 63 18.28 -13.49 1.54
N GLY A 64 18.88 -13.23 0.39
CA GLY A 64 19.03 -14.20 -0.69
C GLY A 64 20.10 -15.25 -0.41
N THR A 65 20.14 -16.30 -1.24
CA THR A 65 21.17 -17.35 -1.20
C THR A 65 22.43 -16.87 -1.93
N GLY A 66 23.60 -17.34 -1.48
CA GLY A 66 24.88 -16.94 -2.07
C GLY A 66 25.31 -15.50 -1.76
N GLY A 67 24.89 -14.96 -0.61
CA GLY A 67 25.30 -13.63 -0.13
C GLY A 67 24.57 -12.45 -0.77
N LYS A 68 23.63 -12.69 -1.69
CA LYS A 68 22.83 -11.66 -2.33
C LYS A 68 21.77 -11.11 -1.38
N ILE A 69 21.70 -9.81 -1.20
CA ILE A 69 20.77 -9.16 -0.27
C ILE A 69 19.97 -8.11 -1.04
N ASN A 70 18.65 -8.14 -0.89
CA ASN A 70 17.77 -7.09 -1.40
C ASN A 70 17.24 -6.25 -0.22
N LEU A 71 17.70 -5.00 -0.17
CA LEU A 71 17.24 -3.98 0.77
C LEU A 71 16.76 -2.72 0.05
N GLY A 72 16.42 -2.85 -1.23
CA GLY A 72 16.17 -1.71 -2.10
C GLY A 72 15.04 -0.79 -1.65
N PHE A 73 13.95 -1.40 -1.19
CA PHE A 73 12.84 -0.68 -0.55
C PHE A 73 13.32 0.17 0.64
N LEU A 74 14.08 -0.43 1.57
CA LEU A 74 14.55 0.26 2.77
C LEU A 74 15.58 1.34 2.44
N GLU A 75 16.49 1.08 1.50
CA GLU A 75 17.45 2.08 1.04
C GLU A 75 16.72 3.32 0.49
N GLN A 76 15.72 3.11 -0.38
CA GLN A 76 14.96 4.21 -0.95
C GLN A 76 14.08 4.91 0.10
N ALA A 77 13.44 4.17 1.00
CA ALA A 77 12.65 4.74 2.08
C ALA A 77 13.51 5.64 2.97
N PHE A 78 14.69 5.19 3.39
CA PHE A 78 15.61 6.00 4.20
C PHE A 78 16.19 7.17 3.44
N TYR A 79 16.39 7.05 2.13
CA TYR A 79 16.77 8.18 1.29
C TYR A 79 15.68 9.26 1.28
N LEU A 80 14.40 8.87 1.13
CA LEU A 80 13.27 9.80 1.19
C LEU A 80 13.17 10.48 2.56
N MET A 81 13.34 9.72 3.64
CA MET A 81 13.33 10.22 5.02
C MET A 81 14.57 11.05 5.39
N GLY A 82 15.48 11.33 4.44
CA GLY A 82 16.70 12.10 4.71
C GLY A 82 17.73 11.38 5.59
N ARG A 83 17.52 10.10 5.91
CA ARG A 83 18.37 9.25 6.77
C ARG A 83 19.58 8.70 6.02
N LYS A 84 20.47 9.61 5.61
CA LYS A 84 21.73 9.32 4.90
C LYS A 84 22.64 8.38 5.67
N ASP A 85 22.58 8.42 7.00
CA ASP A 85 23.30 7.51 7.90
C ASP A 85 22.81 6.06 7.75
N LEU A 86 21.50 5.82 7.69
CA LEU A 86 20.92 4.49 7.48
C LEU A 86 21.17 3.98 6.06
N VAL A 87 21.08 4.86 5.05
CA VAL A 87 21.47 4.53 3.67
C VAL A 87 22.93 4.09 3.61
N SER A 88 23.82 4.83 4.27
CA SER A 88 25.24 4.50 4.35
C SER A 88 25.47 3.17 5.08
N LEU A 89 24.74 2.92 6.17
CA LEU A 89 24.80 1.66 6.91
C LEU A 89 24.44 0.46 6.03
N ILE A 90 23.38 0.56 5.23
CA ILE A 90 22.98 -0.49 4.27
C ILE A 90 24.08 -0.72 3.25
N ARG A 91 24.55 0.33 2.57
CA ARG A 91 25.56 0.23 1.51
C ARG A 91 26.89 -0.35 2.00
N LEU A 92 27.35 0.07 3.19
CA LEU A 92 28.58 -0.45 3.79
C LEU A 92 28.49 -1.93 4.18
N ARG A 93 27.30 -2.41 4.55
CA ARG A 93 27.11 -3.76 5.07
C ARG A 93 26.81 -4.80 4.01
N VAL A 94 26.13 -4.39 2.93
CA VAL A 94 25.87 -5.26 1.79
C VAL A 94 27.08 -5.28 0.84
N GLY A 95 27.84 -4.19 0.73
CA GLY A 95 28.96 -4.10 -0.21
C GLY A 95 28.49 -3.98 -1.67
N GLU A 96 29.24 -3.23 -2.49
CA GLU A 96 28.81 -2.84 -3.84
C GLU A 96 28.48 -4.02 -4.78
N GLY A 97 29.04 -5.21 -4.53
CA GLY A 97 28.82 -6.41 -5.34
C GLY A 97 27.72 -7.37 -4.86
N GLN A 98 27.09 -7.15 -3.70
CA GLN A 98 26.04 -8.04 -3.16
C GLN A 98 24.63 -7.43 -3.21
N LEU A 99 24.53 -6.15 -3.54
CA LEU A 99 23.27 -5.53 -3.93
C LEU A 99 22.93 -6.05 -5.34
N GLU A 100 21.96 -6.95 -5.43
CA GLU A 100 21.38 -7.27 -6.74
C GLU A 100 20.71 -6.00 -7.27
N HIS A 101 21.01 -5.57 -8.50
CA HIS A 101 20.37 -4.41 -9.15
C HIS A 101 19.46 -4.86 -10.30
N SER A 102 18.88 -6.05 -10.20
CA SER A 102 18.12 -6.69 -11.29
C SER A 102 16.62 -6.38 -11.27
N ASP A 103 15.96 -6.73 -12.36
CA ASP A 103 14.50 -6.81 -12.50
C ASP A 103 13.90 -7.59 -11.31
N GLY A 104 13.01 -6.94 -10.55
CA GLY A 104 12.42 -7.50 -9.32
C GLY A 104 12.68 -6.71 -8.04
N TRP A 105 13.29 -5.52 -8.11
CA TRP A 105 13.26 -4.59 -6.99
C TRP A 105 11.85 -4.09 -6.74
N THR A 106 11.45 -4.22 -5.49
CA THR A 106 10.27 -3.56 -4.97
C THR A 106 10.71 -2.21 -4.43
N PHE A 107 10.30 -1.15 -5.12
CA PHE A 107 10.58 0.23 -4.75
C PHE A 107 9.32 0.89 -4.17
N VAL A 108 9.50 2.00 -3.49
CA VAL A 108 8.44 2.93 -3.14
C VAL A 108 7.81 3.48 -4.43
N SER A 109 6.49 3.36 -4.59
CA SER A 109 5.81 3.85 -5.79
C SER A 109 5.87 5.39 -5.89
N GLU A 110 5.80 5.93 -7.10
CA GLU A 110 5.79 7.40 -7.31
C GLU A 110 4.65 8.09 -6.56
N ARG A 111 3.48 7.44 -6.51
CA ARG A 111 2.34 7.93 -5.76
C ARG A 111 2.65 8.00 -4.26
N ARG A 112 3.33 6.99 -3.72
CA ARG A 112 3.74 6.96 -2.31
C ARG A 112 4.82 8.01 -2.01
N LYS A 113 5.79 8.21 -2.90
CA LYS A 113 6.80 9.28 -2.79
C LYS A 113 6.16 10.66 -2.75
N THR A 114 5.15 10.88 -3.59
CA THR A 114 4.42 12.15 -3.65
C THR A 114 3.66 12.42 -2.36
N LEU A 115 2.87 11.45 -1.88
CA LEU A 115 2.17 11.61 -0.61
C LEU A 115 3.11 11.76 0.58
N TYR A 116 4.25 11.07 0.55
CA TYR A 116 5.29 11.26 1.55
C TYR A 116 5.81 12.70 1.56
N SER A 117 6.15 13.23 0.38
CA SER A 117 6.63 14.61 0.23
C SER A 117 5.59 15.64 0.68
N VAL A 118 4.30 15.42 0.37
CA VAL A 118 3.21 16.23 0.91
C VAL A 118 3.15 16.17 2.43
N GLY A 119 3.29 14.96 3.00
CA GLY A 119 3.28 14.76 4.45
C GLY A 119 4.41 15.47 5.19
N GLU A 120 5.61 15.51 4.61
CA GLU A 120 6.77 16.20 5.19
C GLU A 120 6.58 17.73 5.24
N GLU A 121 5.87 18.32 4.28
CA GLU A 121 5.58 19.76 4.27
C GLU A 121 4.42 20.15 5.22
N ILE A 122 3.68 19.17 5.75
CA ILE A 122 2.51 19.44 6.60
C ILE A 122 2.95 19.82 8.02
N GLY A 123 2.85 21.12 8.30
CA GLY A 123 2.97 21.70 9.63
C GLY A 123 1.75 21.45 10.52
N GLN A 124 1.78 22.01 11.73
CA GLN A 124 0.69 21.86 12.70
C GLN A 124 -0.63 22.50 12.25
N ASP A 125 -0.57 23.63 11.54
CA ASP A 125 -1.78 24.32 11.06
C ASP A 125 -2.36 23.61 9.83
N GLU A 126 -1.50 23.09 8.95
CA GLU A 126 -1.85 22.24 7.82
C GLU A 126 -2.52 20.95 8.31
N LEU A 127 -1.97 20.32 9.35
CA LEU A 127 -2.58 19.14 9.96
C LEU A 127 -3.96 19.43 10.55
N LYS A 128 -4.18 20.61 11.15
CA LYS A 128 -5.52 21.01 11.62
C LYS A 128 -6.50 21.17 10.45
N LYS A 129 -6.08 21.80 9.34
CA LYS A 129 -6.89 21.91 8.12
C LYS A 129 -7.28 20.53 7.60
N LEU A 130 -6.33 19.60 7.55
CA LEU A 130 -6.57 18.23 7.10
C LEU A 130 -7.54 17.49 8.03
N LYS A 131 -7.35 17.56 9.35
CA LYS A 131 -8.27 16.94 10.32
C LYS A 131 -9.69 17.53 10.23
N ALA A 132 -9.82 18.83 9.98
CA ALA A 132 -11.10 19.48 9.76
C ALA A 132 -11.77 18.96 8.47
N PHE A 133 -11.02 18.87 7.37
CA PHE A 133 -11.50 18.30 6.11
C PHE A 133 -11.98 16.84 6.28
N LEU A 134 -11.21 16.00 6.96
CA LEU A 134 -11.62 14.62 7.25
C LEU A 134 -12.95 14.55 8.03
N THR A 135 -13.12 15.44 9.01
CA THR A 135 -14.31 15.45 9.86
C THR A 135 -15.54 15.97 9.12
N VAL A 136 -15.40 17.05 8.36
CA VAL A 136 -16.52 17.77 7.73
C VAL A 136 -16.85 17.16 6.37
N GLU A 137 -15.87 17.09 5.47
CA GLU A 137 -16.07 16.71 4.08
C GLU A 137 -16.14 15.18 3.93
N LEU A 138 -15.19 14.45 4.51
CA LEU A 138 -15.18 12.98 4.44
C LEU A 138 -16.04 12.31 5.51
N ARG A 139 -16.72 13.09 6.36
CA ARG A 139 -17.60 12.62 7.44
C ARG A 139 -16.96 11.52 8.29
N VAL A 140 -15.68 11.67 8.62
CA VAL A 140 -14.97 10.73 9.48
C VAL A 140 -15.49 10.89 10.91
N GLY A 141 -16.05 9.80 11.45
CA GLY A 141 -16.66 9.82 12.78
C GLY A 141 -15.66 10.05 13.90
N LYS A 142 -16.13 10.62 15.02
CA LYS A 142 -15.31 10.97 16.18
C LYS A 142 -14.39 9.82 16.65
N ARG A 143 -14.91 8.59 16.73
CA ARG A 143 -14.12 7.42 17.17
C ARG A 143 -12.89 7.16 16.31
N THR A 144 -12.98 7.36 15.00
CA THR A 144 -11.84 7.22 14.09
C THR A 144 -10.89 8.40 14.23
N MET A 145 -11.42 9.62 14.32
CA MET A 145 -10.61 10.82 14.53
C MET A 145 -9.81 10.77 15.85
N ASP A 146 -10.36 10.18 16.90
CA ASP A 146 -9.67 10.00 18.19
C ASP A 146 -8.43 9.08 18.08
N THR A 147 -8.32 8.27 17.02
CA THR A 147 -7.16 7.42 16.74
C THR A 147 -6.09 8.10 15.88
N VAL A 148 -6.39 9.25 15.28
CA VAL A 148 -5.48 9.97 14.36
C VAL A 148 -4.42 10.73 15.14
N LYS A 149 -3.18 10.25 15.07
CA LYS A 149 -2.03 10.83 15.77
C LYS A 149 -1.33 11.88 14.92
N ASP A 150 -1.06 11.56 13.68
CA ASP A 150 -0.21 12.35 12.79
C ASP A 150 -0.79 12.54 11.39
N VAL A 151 0.01 13.12 10.49
CA VAL A 151 -0.35 13.34 9.09
C VAL A 151 -0.49 12.04 8.31
N TRP A 152 0.29 11.01 8.65
CA TRP A 152 0.29 9.72 7.97
C TRP A 152 -1.04 9.00 8.19
N ASP A 153 -1.57 9.05 9.41
CA ASP A 153 -2.92 8.55 9.73
C ASP A 153 -4.00 9.28 8.92
N CYS A 154 -3.89 10.60 8.76
CA CYS A 154 -4.83 11.37 7.96
C CYS A 154 -4.79 10.96 6.48
N LEU A 155 -3.61 10.87 5.89
CA LEU A 155 -3.42 10.43 4.51
C LEU A 155 -3.90 9.00 4.32
N ASP A 156 -3.69 8.13 5.31
CA ASP A 156 -4.21 6.77 5.30
C ASP A 156 -5.74 6.73 5.21
N ILE A 157 -6.42 7.54 6.01
CA ILE A 157 -7.89 7.66 6.00
C ILE A 157 -8.39 8.21 4.68
N MET A 158 -7.72 9.22 4.10
CA MET A 158 -8.10 9.75 2.79
C MET A 158 -8.03 8.66 1.72
N GLU A 159 -6.94 7.91 1.67
CA GLU A 159 -6.77 6.81 0.71
C GLU A 159 -7.78 5.67 0.92
N GLU A 160 -8.28 5.46 2.15
CA GLU A 160 -9.33 4.47 2.44
C GLU A 160 -10.74 4.94 2.02
N ARG A 161 -10.96 6.26 1.86
CA ARG A 161 -12.29 6.84 1.61
C ARG A 161 -12.46 7.46 0.22
N LEU A 162 -11.37 7.79 -0.45
CA LEU A 162 -11.37 8.48 -1.74
C LEU A 162 -10.92 7.54 -2.85
N LEU A 163 -11.49 7.75 -4.04
CA LEU A 163 -10.96 7.13 -5.24
C LEU A 163 -9.59 7.75 -5.58
N ASN A 164 -8.77 7.00 -6.33
CA ASN A 164 -7.45 7.47 -6.75
C ASN A 164 -7.51 8.81 -7.51
N SER A 165 -8.56 9.03 -8.30
CA SER A 165 -8.80 10.27 -9.04
C SER A 165 -9.22 11.45 -8.16
N GLU A 166 -9.68 11.21 -6.92
CA GLU A 166 -10.21 12.24 -6.02
C GLU A 166 -9.18 12.70 -4.99
N LEU A 167 -8.24 11.83 -4.60
CA LEU A 167 -7.29 12.10 -3.53
C LEU A 167 -6.49 13.39 -3.72
N PHE A 168 -5.81 13.54 -4.85
CA PHE A 168 -4.98 14.72 -5.12
C PHE A 168 -5.81 16.00 -5.31
N PRO A 169 -6.96 16.00 -6.04
CA PRO A 169 -7.87 17.13 -6.03
C PRO A 169 -8.32 17.55 -4.63
N CYS A 170 -8.68 16.61 -3.76
CA CYS A 170 -9.04 16.92 -2.37
C CYS A 170 -7.85 17.51 -1.58
N LEU A 171 -6.63 16.99 -1.75
CA LEU A 171 -5.45 17.58 -1.10
C LEU A 171 -5.22 19.03 -1.57
N LYS A 172 -5.44 19.33 -2.87
CA LYS A 172 -5.37 20.71 -3.38
C LYS A 172 -6.42 21.62 -2.74
N THR A 173 -7.63 21.13 -2.47
CA THR A 173 -8.67 21.95 -1.81
C THR A 173 -8.37 22.19 -0.33
N VAL A 174 -7.69 21.26 0.34
CA VAL A 174 -7.22 21.46 1.73
C VAL A 174 -6.09 22.50 1.78
N TYR A 175 -5.17 22.45 0.82
CA TYR A 175 -3.92 23.22 0.83
C TYR A 175 -3.88 24.33 -0.23
N THR A 176 -5.02 24.97 -0.50
CA THR A 176 -5.15 26.01 -1.56
C THR A 176 -4.21 27.20 -1.43
N THR A 177 -3.67 27.45 -0.24
CA THR A 177 -2.75 28.56 0.04
C THR A 177 -1.31 28.12 0.25
N ASP A 178 -1.01 26.83 0.17
CA ASP A 178 0.34 26.29 0.40
C ASP A 178 1.01 26.01 -0.95
N GLU A 179 1.82 26.96 -1.41
CA GLU A 179 2.48 26.87 -2.71
C GLU A 179 3.38 25.65 -2.83
N ARG A 180 4.05 25.22 -1.75
CA ARG A 180 4.94 24.06 -1.77
C ARG A 180 4.18 22.75 -1.94
N ILE A 181 3.12 22.57 -1.14
CA ILE A 181 2.29 21.36 -1.25
C ILE A 181 1.62 21.31 -2.62
N LEU A 182 1.15 22.44 -3.14
CA LEU A 182 0.55 22.51 -4.48
C LEU A 182 1.55 22.17 -5.59
N GLU A 183 2.80 22.66 -5.51
CA GLU A 183 3.87 22.33 -6.46
C GLU A 183 4.15 20.82 -6.49
N ILE A 184 4.29 20.18 -5.32
CA ILE A 184 4.50 18.73 -5.19
C ILE A 184 3.37 17.94 -5.87
N ILE A 185 2.11 18.34 -5.65
CA ILE A 185 0.95 17.66 -6.25
C ILE A 185 0.90 17.91 -7.77
N ASP A 186 1.20 19.13 -8.22
CA ASP A 186 1.19 19.49 -9.64
C ASP A 186 2.24 18.73 -10.43
N ASP A 187 3.46 18.59 -9.89
CA ASP A 187 4.53 17.87 -10.55
C ASP A 187 4.19 16.38 -10.73
N PHE A 188 3.59 15.75 -9.73
CA PHE A 188 3.11 14.38 -9.84
C PHE A 188 1.99 14.25 -10.90
N THR A 189 0.99 15.13 -10.87
CA THR A 189 -0.16 15.05 -11.77
C THR A 189 0.20 15.35 -13.24
N LYS A 190 1.17 16.23 -13.49
CA LYS A 190 1.74 16.45 -14.83
C LYS A 190 2.50 15.22 -15.32
N GLY A 191 3.29 14.60 -14.44
CA GLY A 191 4.04 13.38 -14.74
C GLY A 191 3.11 12.22 -15.11
N SER A 192 2.03 12.00 -14.36
CA SER A 192 1.05 10.94 -14.63
C SER A 192 0.29 11.15 -15.94
N ALA A 193 -0.12 12.39 -16.25
CA ALA A 193 -0.82 12.71 -17.50
C ALA A 193 0.06 12.51 -18.75
N SER A 194 1.38 12.69 -18.63
CA SER A 194 2.32 12.47 -19.74
C SER A 194 2.57 10.99 -20.04
N ALA A 195 2.48 10.11 -19.04
CA ALA A 195 2.61 8.66 -19.23
C ALA A 195 1.40 8.06 -19.97
N GLU A 196 0.21 8.62 -19.79
CA GLU A 196 -1.02 8.18 -20.47
C GLU A 196 -1.10 8.64 -21.93
N ALA A 197 -0.39 9.71 -22.30
CA ALA A 197 -0.42 10.30 -23.64
C ALA A 197 0.55 9.64 -24.65
N THR A 198 1.52 8.85 -24.19
CA THR A 198 2.47 8.13 -25.04
C THR A 198 2.39 6.62 -24.81
N GLY A 199 1.35 6.01 -25.38
CA GLY A 199 1.39 4.62 -25.84
C GLY A 199 1.02 3.53 -24.83
N GLY A 200 -0.19 2.99 -24.99
CA GLY A 200 -0.37 1.54 -25.17
C GLY A 200 -0.55 0.67 -23.92
N GLN A 201 -1.80 0.21 -23.77
CA GLN A 201 -2.26 -0.97 -23.01
C GLN A 201 -2.17 -0.89 -21.48
N SER A 202 -3.29 -0.43 -20.93
CA SER A 202 -3.77 -0.74 -19.58
C SER A 202 -3.63 -2.24 -19.28
N ILE A 203 -2.81 -2.58 -18.28
CA ILE A 203 -2.90 -3.87 -17.60
C ILE A 203 -3.82 -3.66 -16.41
N GLU A 204 -5.12 -3.70 -16.69
CA GLU A 204 -6.16 -3.89 -15.68
C GLU A 204 -7.17 -4.88 -16.26
N GLU A 205 -6.85 -6.17 -16.15
CA GLU A 205 -7.77 -7.33 -16.07
C GLU A 205 -7.01 -8.62 -16.42
N THR A 206 -6.23 -9.17 -15.48
CA THR A 206 -6.08 -10.64 -15.43
C THR A 206 -5.66 -11.10 -14.04
N ARG A 207 -6.64 -11.29 -13.15
CA ARG A 207 -6.49 -12.22 -12.02
C ARG A 207 -7.57 -13.30 -12.13
N ALA A 208 -7.44 -14.16 -13.12
CA ALA A 208 -8.08 -15.48 -13.14
C ALA A 208 -7.58 -16.35 -14.32
N GLN A 209 -6.28 -16.65 -14.42
CA GLN A 209 -5.80 -17.86 -15.11
C GLN A 209 -4.28 -17.96 -15.00
N GLU A 210 -3.81 -18.86 -14.12
CA GLU A 210 -2.57 -19.64 -14.29
C GLU A 210 -2.44 -20.60 -13.09
N VAL A 211 -3.27 -21.65 -13.10
CA VAL A 211 -2.90 -22.94 -12.51
C VAL A 211 -3.32 -24.00 -13.52
N ALA A 212 -2.52 -24.19 -14.56
CA ALA A 212 -2.44 -25.44 -15.31
C ALA A 212 -1.38 -25.30 -16.40
N GLU A 213 -0.12 -25.53 -16.07
CA GLU A 213 0.84 -26.15 -17.00
C GLU A 213 2.10 -26.58 -16.26
N HIS A 214 1.99 -27.72 -15.58
CA HIS A 214 2.99 -28.79 -15.54
C HIS A 214 2.55 -29.81 -14.50
N VAL A 215 1.86 -30.87 -14.92
CA VAL A 215 2.21 -32.28 -14.64
C VAL A 215 1.29 -33.13 -15.52
N HIS A 216 1.86 -33.64 -16.60
CA HIS A 216 1.31 -34.77 -17.32
C HIS A 216 1.82 -36.04 -16.63
N GLN A 217 0.96 -36.75 -15.88
CA GLN A 217 0.94 -38.22 -15.79
C GLN A 217 -0.18 -38.72 -14.85
N ARG A 218 -1.19 -39.41 -15.46
CA ARG A 218 -2.02 -40.53 -14.92
C ARG A 218 -2.92 -40.18 -13.70
N THR A 219 -4.25 -40.36 -13.65
CA THR A 219 -5.19 -41.37 -14.21
C THR A 219 -6.63 -41.02 -13.76
N ASN A 220 -7.64 -41.33 -14.61
CA ASN A 220 -9.06 -41.71 -14.31
C ASN A 220 -10.00 -40.67 -13.64
N LEU A 221 -11.01 -40.13 -14.36
CA LEU A 221 -12.39 -40.64 -14.66
C LEU A 221 -13.47 -40.18 -13.64
N ASP A 222 -14.41 -39.38 -14.17
CA ASP A 222 -15.83 -39.18 -13.80
C ASP A 222 -16.21 -38.52 -12.46
N THR A 223 -16.31 -37.17 -12.43
CA THR A 223 -17.32 -36.41 -11.65
C THR A 223 -17.23 -34.88 -11.90
N GLU A 224 -17.64 -34.36 -13.06
CA GLU A 224 -17.64 -32.89 -13.29
C GLU A 224 -18.88 -32.29 -13.97
N ASN A 225 -19.95 -33.04 -14.22
CA ASN A 225 -21.14 -32.47 -14.90
C ASN A 225 -22.32 -32.09 -13.99
N GLU A 226 -22.27 -32.31 -12.67
CA GLU A 226 -23.35 -31.92 -11.73
C GLU A 226 -23.10 -30.62 -10.95
N THR A 227 -21.84 -30.20 -10.81
CA THR A 227 -21.47 -29.02 -10.00
C THR A 227 -21.67 -27.70 -10.73
N THR A 228 -21.52 -27.67 -12.06
CA THR A 228 -21.62 -26.44 -12.87
C THR A 228 -23.07 -25.93 -12.98
N SER A 229 -24.04 -26.83 -13.11
CA SER A 229 -25.47 -26.48 -13.18
C SER A 229 -26.04 -25.99 -11.84
N GLN A 230 -25.51 -26.48 -10.71
CA GLN A 230 -25.91 -26.01 -9.38
C GLN A 230 -25.37 -24.62 -9.07
N LEU A 231 -24.11 -24.32 -9.45
CA LEU A 231 -23.51 -23.00 -9.25
C LEU A 231 -24.19 -21.92 -10.11
N GLN A 232 -24.57 -22.22 -11.36
CA GLN A 232 -25.31 -21.28 -12.20
C GLN A 232 -26.73 -20.99 -11.67
N SER A 233 -27.40 -22.00 -11.09
CA SER A 233 -28.73 -21.81 -10.49
C SER A 233 -28.65 -20.98 -9.19
N GLN A 234 -27.58 -21.13 -8.40
CA GLN A 234 -27.36 -20.33 -7.19
C GLN A 234 -26.98 -18.87 -7.48
N LEU A 235 -26.19 -18.63 -8.53
CA LEU A 235 -25.86 -17.27 -8.99
C LEU A 235 -27.11 -16.52 -9.48
N SER A 236 -27.96 -17.18 -10.27
CA SER A 236 -29.23 -16.59 -10.72
C SER A 236 -30.16 -16.26 -9.55
N ALA A 237 -30.25 -17.12 -8.53
CA ALA A 237 -31.11 -16.87 -7.37
C ALA A 237 -30.59 -15.70 -6.50
N TYR A 238 -29.26 -15.55 -6.38
CA TYR A 238 -28.63 -14.46 -5.65
C TYR A 238 -28.85 -13.10 -6.33
N GLU A 239 -28.76 -13.04 -7.66
CA GLU A 239 -29.00 -11.81 -8.43
C GLU A 239 -30.46 -11.35 -8.35
N ILE A 240 -31.41 -12.28 -8.38
CA ILE A 240 -32.84 -12.00 -8.21
C ILE A 240 -33.12 -11.48 -6.79
N GLY A 241 -32.49 -12.06 -5.77
CA GLY A 241 -32.60 -11.59 -4.38
C GLY A 241 -32.11 -10.15 -4.19
N LYS A 242 -30.96 -9.81 -4.79
CA LYS A 242 -30.42 -8.44 -4.75
C LYS A 242 -31.31 -7.42 -5.45
N GLN A 243 -31.92 -7.78 -6.58
CA GLN A 243 -32.88 -6.89 -7.24
C GLN A 243 -34.16 -6.68 -6.40
N ALA A 244 -34.64 -7.73 -5.73
CA ALA A 244 -35.81 -7.62 -4.84
C ALA A 244 -35.53 -6.72 -3.62
N ASP A 245 -34.36 -6.85 -2.99
CA ASP A 245 -33.97 -6.01 -1.85
C ASP A 245 -33.78 -4.55 -2.24
N SER A 246 -33.17 -4.30 -3.41
CA SER A 246 -32.97 -2.93 -3.92
C SER A 246 -34.30 -2.24 -4.30
N LEU A 247 -35.27 -3.01 -4.82
CA LEU A 247 -36.63 -2.50 -5.04
C LEU A 247 -37.36 -2.23 -3.72
N ARG A 248 -37.17 -3.07 -2.70
CA ARG A 248 -37.80 -2.92 -1.38
C ARG A 248 -37.28 -1.68 -0.64
N GLU A 249 -36.00 -1.37 -0.75
CA GLU A 249 -35.42 -0.12 -0.24
C GLU A 249 -35.98 1.12 -0.98
N LEU A 250 -36.16 1.03 -2.30
CA LEU A 250 -36.80 2.09 -3.09
C LEU A 250 -38.27 2.31 -2.68
N PHE A 251 -39.06 1.25 -2.50
CA PHE A 251 -40.46 1.38 -2.07
C PHE A 251 -40.61 1.96 -0.66
N THR A 252 -39.68 1.64 0.25
CA THR A 252 -39.63 2.19 1.61
C THR A 252 -39.25 3.67 1.60
N MET A 253 -38.37 4.09 0.68
CA MET A 253 -37.95 5.49 0.55
C MET A 253 -39.05 6.38 -0.05
N PHE A 254 -39.98 5.83 -0.83
CA PHE A 254 -41.11 6.56 -1.41
C PHE A 254 -42.45 6.38 -0.67
N GLY A 255 -42.48 5.70 0.48
CA GLY A 255 -43.65 5.65 1.36
C GLY A 255 -44.83 4.80 0.87
N TYR A 256 -44.57 3.79 0.03
CA TYR A 256 -45.59 2.82 -0.38
C TYR A 256 -45.48 1.55 0.47
N GLU A 257 -46.50 1.27 1.29
CA GLU A 257 -46.62 -0.01 1.99
C GLU A 257 -47.06 -1.11 1.00
N ILE A 258 -46.24 -2.16 0.87
CA ILE A 258 -46.58 -3.37 0.11
C ILE A 258 -47.19 -4.36 1.10
N GLY A 259 -48.48 -4.67 0.95
CA GLY A 259 -49.21 -5.68 1.73
C GLY A 259 -48.95 -7.10 1.26
#